data_AF-A0A359KRK4-F1
#
_entry.id   AF-A0A359KRK4-F1
#
_cell.length_a   1.000
_cell.length_b   1.000
_cell.length_c   1.000
_cell.angle_alpha   90.00
_cell.angle_beta   90.00
_cell.angle_gamma   90.00
#
_symmetry.space_group_name_H-M   'P 1'
#
loop_
_entity.id
_entity.type
_entity.pdbx_description
1 polymer ?
#
loop_
_entity_poly.entity_id
_entity_poly.type
_entity_poly.pdbx_seq_one_letter_code
_entity_poly.pdbx_strand_id
1 'polypeptide(L)'
;AIDTSHQVSLTVHLALAAMCMFQWGSEAQRDQWLPALARGERIGTFGLTEPGAGSDVGALRMRAHRVPGGYEISGEKSWISATNQATLFILFATIDPA
;
A
#
# COMPACT_ATOMS: atom_id res chain seq x y z
N ALA A 1 -22.77 3.96 -19.45
CA ALA A 1 -21.75 2.89 -19.53
C ALA A 1 -20.94 2.92 -18.24
N ILE A 2 -20.46 1.77 -17.75
CA ILE A 2 -19.59 1.70 -16.57
C ILE A 2 -18.14 1.91 -17.03
N ASP A 3 -17.40 2.79 -16.35
CA ASP A 3 -15.99 3.04 -16.64
C ASP A 3 -15.09 2.21 -15.71
N THR A 4 -14.43 1.22 -16.30
CA THR A 4 -13.57 0.28 -15.59
C THR A 4 -12.32 0.96 -14.99
N SER A 5 -11.83 2.05 -15.58
CA SER A 5 -10.64 2.76 -15.05
C SER A 5 -10.90 3.42 -13.70
N HIS A 6 -12.07 4.04 -13.56
CA HIS A 6 -12.55 4.62 -12.32
C HIS A 6 -12.84 3.53 -11.29
N GLN A 7 -13.43 2.40 -11.72
CA GLN A 7 -13.66 1.25 -10.84
C GLN A 7 -12.36 0.71 -10.24
N VAL A 8 -11.31 0.53 -11.04
CA VAL A 8 -10.01 0.05 -10.55
C VAL A 8 -9.41 1.04 -9.55
N SER A 9 -9.50 2.34 -9.84
CA SER A 9 -8.99 3.39 -8.94
C SER A 9 -9.71 3.36 -7.58
N LEU A 10 -11.04 3.24 -7.58
CA LEU A 10 -11.84 3.10 -6.36
C LEU A 10 -11.50 1.82 -5.60
N THR A 11 -11.29 0.70 -6.31
CA THR A 11 -10.93 -0.59 -5.71
C THR A 11 -9.58 -0.50 -5.00
N VAL A 12 -8.57 0.08 -5.64
CA VAL A 12 -7.24 0.26 -5.04
C VAL A 12 -7.31 1.17 -3.82
N HIS A 13 -8.02 2.29 -3.95
CA HIS A 13 -8.14 3.28 -2.89
C HIS A 13 -8.89 2.76 -1.65
N LEU A 14 -10.11 2.28 -1.85
CA LEU A 14 -11.01 1.88 -0.76
C LEU A 14 -10.74 0.44 -0.32
N ALA A 15 -10.87 -0.51 -1.25
CA ALA A 15 -10.90 -1.94 -0.92
C ALA A 15 -9.51 -2.49 -0.57
N LEU A 16 -8.43 -1.95 -1.15
CA LEU A 16 -7.08 -2.39 -0.82
C LEU A 16 -6.45 -1.50 0.25
N ALA A 17 -6.30 -0.20 0.00
CA ALA A 17 -5.55 0.67 0.90
C ALA A 17 -6.33 1.03 2.19
N ALA A 18 -7.53 1.63 2.05
CA ALA A 18 -8.29 2.09 3.22
C ALA A 18 -8.78 0.93 4.11
N MET A 19 -9.26 -0.17 3.51
CA MET A 19 -9.64 -1.35 4.27
C MET A 19 -8.46 -2.03 4.95
N CYS A 20 -7.26 -2.01 4.34
CA CYS A 20 -6.06 -2.51 5.00
C CYS A 20 -5.71 -1.67 6.24
N MET A 21 -5.73 -0.34 6.10
CA MET A 21 -5.56 0.58 7.22
C MET A 21 -6.61 0.36 8.32
N PHE A 22 -7.88 0.17 7.94
CA PHE A 22 -8.97 -0.09 8.88
C PHE A 22 -8.79 -1.41 9.63
N GLN A 23 -8.40 -2.47 8.92
CA GLN A 23 -8.33 -3.82 9.49
C GLN A 23 -7.07 -4.06 10.32
N TRP A 24 -5.91 -3.53 9.89
CA TRP A 24 -4.60 -3.86 10.46
C TRP A 24 -3.82 -2.64 10.99
N GLY A 25 -4.25 -1.41 10.71
CA GLY A 25 -3.64 -0.21 11.29
C GLY A 25 -3.93 -0.10 12.79
N SER A 26 -3.04 0.55 13.54
CA SER A 26 -3.29 0.91 14.93
C SER A 26 -4.42 1.94 15.05
N GLU A 27 -4.99 2.11 16.24
CA GLU A 27 -6.01 3.14 16.48
C GLU A 27 -5.55 4.54 16.07
N ALA A 28 -4.36 4.94 16.50
CA ALA A 28 -3.75 6.21 16.11
C ALA A 28 -3.57 6.36 14.59
N GLN A 29 -3.20 5.29 13.88
CA GLN A 29 -3.08 5.32 12.42
C GLN A 29 -4.45 5.43 11.76
N ARG A 30 -5.45 4.71 12.25
CA ARG A 30 -6.83 4.76 11.72
C ARG A 30 -7.41 6.16 11.88
N ASP A 31 -7.28 6.76 13.05
CA ASP A 31 -7.77 8.11 13.33
C ASP A 31 -7.08 9.17 12.47
N GLN A 32 -5.78 9.00 12.23
CA GLN A 32 -5.01 9.89 11.38
C GLN A 32 -5.41 9.81 9.89
N TRP A 33 -5.61 8.60 9.37
CA TRP A 33 -5.68 8.37 7.92
C TRP A 33 -7.10 8.16 7.39
N LEU A 34 -7.94 7.37 8.06
CA LEU A 34 -9.23 6.94 7.52
C LEU A 34 -10.19 8.11 7.23
N PRO A 35 -10.33 9.15 8.09
CA PRO A 35 -11.25 10.24 7.80
C PRO A 35 -10.91 10.97 6.49
N ALA A 36 -9.63 11.22 6.22
CA ALA A 36 -9.19 11.90 5.00
C ALA A 36 -9.31 11.01 3.76
N LEU A 37 -9.05 9.70 3.89
CA LEU A 37 -9.27 8.74 2.81
C LEU A 37 -10.77 8.65 2.46
N ALA A 38 -11.65 8.54 3.47
CA ALA A 38 -13.10 8.46 3.26
C ALA A 38 -13.69 9.71 2.58
N ARG A 39 -13.13 10.89 2.83
CA ARG A 39 -13.51 12.15 2.16
C ARG A 39 -12.85 12.32 0.78
N GLY A 40 -11.91 11.46 0.39
CA GLY A 40 -11.15 11.58 -0.85
C GLY A 40 -10.11 12.71 -0.86
N GLU A 41 -9.83 13.32 0.29
CA GLU A 41 -8.80 14.37 0.46
C GLU A 41 -7.38 13.80 0.33
N ARG A 42 -7.24 12.51 0.65
CA ARG A 42 -6.02 11.73 0.49
C ARG A 42 -6.34 10.49 -0.32
N ILE A 43 -5.41 10.09 -1.17
CA ILE A 43 -5.51 8.86 -1.95
C ILE A 43 -4.52 7.82 -1.39
N GLY A 44 -5.03 6.64 -1.05
CA GLY A 44 -4.23 5.44 -0.75
C GLY A 44 -3.95 4.58 -1.97
N THR A 45 -2.78 3.93 -1.98
CA THR A 45 -2.40 2.87 -2.93
C THR A 45 -1.85 1.64 -2.22
N PHE A 46 -1.68 0.56 -2.98
CA PHE A 46 -1.32 -0.77 -2.49
C PHE A 46 -0.15 -1.34 -3.30
N GLY A 47 1.05 -1.28 -2.73
CA GLY A 47 2.31 -1.68 -3.34
C GLY A 47 2.73 -3.11 -2.97
N LEU A 48 2.15 -4.11 -3.63
CA LEU A 48 2.50 -5.51 -3.44
C LEU A 48 3.50 -6.00 -4.49
N THR A 49 3.13 -5.95 -5.77
CA THR A 49 3.86 -6.52 -6.91
C THR A 49 5.26 -5.94 -7.11
N GLU A 50 6.21 -6.79 -7.45
CA GLU A 50 7.62 -6.48 -7.70
C GLU A 50 8.10 -7.01 -9.06
N PRO A 51 9.21 -6.49 -9.60
CA PRO A 51 9.89 -7.13 -10.73
C PRO A 51 10.23 -8.60 -10.42
N GLY A 52 9.58 -9.52 -11.13
CA GLY A 52 9.78 -10.96 -10.95
C GLY A 52 9.00 -11.61 -9.82
N ALA A 53 8.14 -10.88 -9.10
CA ALA A 53 7.24 -11.44 -8.08
C ALA A 53 5.86 -10.78 -8.10
N GLY A 54 4.83 -11.54 -8.49
CA GLY A 54 3.44 -11.11 -8.55
C GLY A 54 2.49 -12.19 -8.04
N SER A 55 2.44 -13.33 -8.75
CA SER A 55 1.69 -14.51 -8.28
C SER A 55 2.37 -15.19 -7.09
N ASP A 56 3.70 -15.31 -7.14
CA ASP A 56 4.51 -15.78 -6.02
C ASP A 56 4.88 -14.62 -5.10
N VAL A 57 4.00 -14.33 -4.14
CA VAL A 57 4.22 -13.31 -3.11
C VAL A 57 5.23 -13.73 -2.05
N GLY A 58 5.64 -15.00 -2.01
CA GLY A 58 6.72 -15.45 -1.13
C GLY A 58 8.09 -15.01 -1.63
N ALA A 59 8.22 -14.82 -2.96
CA ALA A 59 9.46 -14.41 -3.62
C ALA A 59 9.73 -12.89 -3.59
N LEU A 60 8.99 -12.11 -2.80
CA LEU A 60 9.23 -10.67 -2.65
C LEU A 60 10.67 -10.40 -2.16
N ARG A 61 11.29 -9.42 -2.80
CA ARG A 61 12.67 -8.98 -2.60
C ARG A 61 12.78 -7.66 -1.86
N MET A 62 11.74 -6.82 -1.84
CA MET A 62 11.77 -5.59 -1.03
C MET A 62 12.07 -5.91 0.44
N ARG A 63 13.00 -5.15 1.03
CA ARG A 63 13.48 -5.34 2.40
C ARG A 63 13.14 -4.16 3.28
N ALA A 64 12.86 -4.46 4.54
CA ALA A 64 12.72 -3.49 5.62
C ALA A 64 13.76 -3.79 6.69
N HIS A 65 14.82 -2.98 6.75
CA HIS A 65 15.86 -3.10 7.76
C HIS A 65 15.50 -2.27 9.00
N ARG A 66 15.59 -2.86 10.20
CA ARG A 66 15.29 -2.14 11.45
C ARG A 66 16.34 -1.05 11.72
N VAL A 67 15.88 0.17 11.96
CA VAL A 67 16.70 1.33 12.33
C VAL A 67 16.08 2.05 13.54
N PRO A 68 16.83 2.91 14.26
CA PRO A 68 16.24 3.70 15.34
C PRO A 68 15.00 4.48 14.87
N GLY A 69 13.86 4.24 15.52
CA GLY A 69 12.59 4.90 15.18
C GLY A 69 11.78 4.29 14.04
N GLY A 70 12.22 3.20 13.41
CA GLY A 70 11.41 2.53 12.38
C GLY A 70 12.17 1.54 11.50
N TYR A 71 11.94 1.63 10.19
CA TYR A 71 12.56 0.77 9.19
C TYR A 71 13.09 1.61 8.02
N GLU A 72 14.27 1.23 7.53
CA GLU A 72 14.77 1.64 6.21
C GLU A 72 14.26 0.64 5.17
N ILE A 73 13.60 1.14 4.12
CA ILE A 73 12.99 0.31 3.08
C ILE A 73 13.83 0.41 1.80
N SER A 74 14.20 -0.72 1.21
CA SER A 74 14.93 -0.80 -0.05
C SER A 74 14.36 -1.85 -1.00
N GLY A 75 14.34 -1.53 -2.29
CA GLY A 75 13.79 -2.38 -3.35
C GLY A 75 12.88 -1.59 -4.30
N GLU A 76 12.19 -2.32 -5.17
CA GLU A 76 11.37 -1.74 -6.24
C GLU A 76 9.99 -2.41 -6.28
N LYS A 77 8.95 -1.63 -6.58
CA LYS A 77 7.60 -2.12 -6.87
C LYS A 77 7.27 -1.89 -8.34
N SER A 78 6.33 -2.65 -8.88
CA SER A 78 5.89 -2.52 -10.28
C SER A 78 4.38 -2.67 -10.38
N TRP A 79 3.79 -2.03 -11.39
CA TRP A 79 2.34 -2.10 -11.65
C TRP A 79 1.46 -1.56 -10.52
N ILE A 80 1.94 -0.53 -9.82
CA ILE A 80 1.20 0.09 -8.71
C ILE A 80 0.35 1.23 -9.24
N SER A 81 -0.96 1.12 -9.10
CA SER A 81 -1.92 2.13 -9.56
C SER A 81 -1.87 3.40 -8.71
N ALA A 82 -2.15 4.55 -9.34
CA ALA A 82 -2.32 5.86 -8.69
C ALA A 82 -1.12 6.36 -7.86
N THR A 83 0.10 5.91 -8.14
CA THR A 83 1.32 6.28 -7.39
C THR A 83 1.63 7.78 -7.43
N ASN A 84 1.29 8.47 -8.51
CA ASN A 84 1.48 9.91 -8.65
C ASN A 84 0.48 10.76 -7.85
N GLN A 85 -0.68 10.21 -7.47
CA GLN A 85 -1.67 10.90 -6.63
C GLN A 85 -1.68 10.42 -5.18
N ALA A 86 -1.13 9.23 -4.91
CA ALA A 86 -1.19 8.61 -3.60
C ALA A 86 -0.38 9.38 -2.56
N THR A 87 -0.96 9.53 -1.36
CA THR A 87 -0.30 10.08 -0.17
C THR A 87 -0.12 9.04 0.93
N LEU A 88 -0.85 7.91 0.83
CA LEU A 88 -0.66 6.73 1.67
C LEU A 88 -0.25 5.56 0.76
N PHE A 89 0.83 4.89 1.12
CA PHE A 89 1.29 3.67 0.46
C PHE A 89 1.24 2.51 1.46
N ILE A 90 0.39 1.53 1.20
CA ILE A 90 0.47 0.23 1.88
C ILE A 90 1.54 -0.58 1.15
N LEU A 91 2.71 -0.77 1.77
CA LEU A 91 3.84 -1.50 1.18
C LEU A 91 4.10 -2.81 1.90
N PHE A 92 4.52 -3.81 1.13
CA PHE A 92 4.93 -5.11 1.64
C PHE A 92 6.45 -5.25 1.49
N ALA A 93 7.12 -5.55 2.59
CA ALA A 93 8.55 -5.75 2.65
C ALA A 93 8.89 -6.85 3.67
N THR A 94 9.93 -7.62 3.39
CA THR A 94 10.41 -8.66 4.31
C THR A 94 11.33 -8.03 5.36
N ILE A 95 11.06 -8.33 6.62
CA ILE A 95 11.96 -8.08 7.74
C ILE A 95 12.75 -9.36 7.98
N ASP A 96 14.08 -9.26 8.11
CA ASP A 96 14.97 -10.37 8.48
C ASP A 96 14.78 -11.64 7.63
N PRO A 97 15.18 -11.64 6.34
CA PRO A 97 15.07 -12.83 5.49
C PRO A 97 15.93 -13.97 6.05
N ALA A 98 15.35 -15.18 6.08
CA ALA A 98 16.04 -16.42 6.48
C ALA A 98 17.16 -16.82 5.50
#